data_AF-A0A961S5L8-F1
#
_entry.id   AF-A0A961S5L8-F1
#
_cell.length_a   1.000
_cell.length_b   1.000
_cell.length_c   1.000
_cell.angle_alpha   90.00
_cell.angle_beta   90.00
_cell.angle_gamma   90.00
#
_symmetry.space_group_name_H-M   'P 1'
#
loop_
_entity.id
_entity.type
_entity.pdbx_description
1 polymer ?
#
loop_
_entity_poly.entity_id
_entity_poly.type
_entity_poly.pdbx_seq_one_letter_code
_entity_poly.pdbx_strand_id
1 'polypeptide(L)'
;VDPGDPVPVNVDRDELAFFPLLYWPIRADAPVPSDDALARMDAYMKNGGTIFFDLRDDGASTDALTGGTTAASDALRRMLEKLDIPPLEPVPEDHVLTRSFYLLDRFPGRYDNGRLWVERMDGEGAASSNVDGVSTIIIGSNDYAAAWAMDASGEPLYASIPGTDRQREF
;
A
#
# COMPACT_ATOMS: atom_id res chain seq x y z
N VAL A 1 19.11 8.63 9.71
CA VAL A 1 18.29 9.49 8.83
C VAL A 1 16.93 9.57 9.49
N ASP A 2 16.43 10.77 9.74
CA ASP A 2 15.09 10.97 10.29
C ASP A 2 14.18 11.39 9.12
N PRO A 3 13.02 10.74 8.90
CA PRO A 3 12.12 11.15 7.83
C PRO A 3 11.59 12.57 8.11
N GLY A 4 11.48 13.38 7.05
CA GLY A 4 10.80 14.68 7.12
C GLY A 4 9.28 14.55 7.10
N ASP A 5 8.59 15.69 7.18
CA ASP A 5 7.14 15.75 7.05
C ASP A 5 6.67 15.18 5.69
N PRO A 6 5.48 14.55 5.61
CA PRO A 6 4.93 14.06 4.35
C PRO A 6 4.73 15.21 3.38
N VAL A 7 5.24 15.03 2.16
CA VAL A 7 5.12 16.02 1.08
C VAL A 7 3.93 15.66 0.19
N PRO A 8 2.99 16.57 -0.06
CA PRO A 8 1.93 16.33 -1.03
C PRO A 8 2.51 16.24 -2.44
N VAL A 9 2.21 15.15 -3.15
CA VAL A 9 2.68 14.89 -4.52
C VAL A 9 1.49 14.91 -5.48
N ASN A 10 1.66 15.59 -6.60
CA ASN A 10 0.77 15.53 -7.74
C ASN A 10 1.49 14.82 -8.91
N VAL A 11 1.05 13.60 -9.19
CA VAL A 11 1.63 12.71 -10.20
C VAL A 11 1.59 13.31 -11.61
N ASP A 12 0.63 14.17 -11.94
CA ASP A 12 0.54 14.78 -13.27
C ASP A 12 1.63 15.83 -13.54
N ARG A 13 2.29 16.36 -12.51
CA ARG A 13 3.22 17.51 -12.65
C ARG A 13 4.55 17.34 -11.94
N ASP A 14 4.57 16.72 -10.76
CA ASP A 14 5.75 16.70 -9.91
C ASP A 14 6.76 15.64 -10.37
N GLU A 15 8.05 15.91 -10.17
CA GLU A 15 9.13 14.97 -10.46
C GLU A 15 9.15 13.84 -9.41
N LEU A 16 8.80 12.63 -9.82
CA LEU A 16 8.62 11.50 -8.92
C LEU A 16 9.95 10.87 -8.48
N ALA A 17 11.04 11.06 -9.24
CA ALA A 17 12.35 10.48 -8.94
C ALA A 17 12.94 10.93 -7.59
N PHE A 18 12.43 12.01 -6.98
CA PHE A 18 12.85 12.48 -5.67
C PHE A 18 12.17 11.76 -4.49
N PHE A 19 11.17 10.92 -4.75
CA PHE A 19 10.38 10.25 -3.72
C PHE A 19 10.65 8.74 -3.78
N PRO A 20 11.31 8.13 -2.79
CA PRO A 20 11.53 6.68 -2.80
C PRO A 20 10.24 5.88 -2.54
N LEU A 21 9.25 6.50 -1.90
CA LEU A 21 7.96 5.91 -1.56
C LEU A 21 6.84 6.92 -1.79
N LEU A 22 5.78 6.51 -2.48
CA LEU A 22 4.51 7.23 -2.57
C LEU A 22 3.45 6.48 -1.76
N TYR A 23 2.85 7.15 -0.79
CA TYR A 23 1.67 6.63 -0.08
C TYR A 23 0.41 7.13 -0.77
N TRP A 24 -0.46 6.21 -1.18
CA TRP A 24 -1.65 6.50 -1.98
C TRP A 24 -2.92 5.98 -1.28
N PRO A 25 -3.66 6.84 -0.56
CA PRO A 25 -4.93 6.43 0.03
C PRO A 25 -5.99 6.30 -1.06
N ILE A 26 -6.52 5.09 -1.23
CA ILE A 26 -7.64 4.84 -2.14
C ILE A 26 -8.90 5.39 -1.48
N ARG A 27 -9.64 6.19 -2.25
CA ARG A 27 -10.96 6.67 -1.84
C ARG A 27 -11.98 6.20 -2.85
N ALA A 28 -13.14 5.77 -2.36
CA ALA A 28 -14.27 5.37 -3.20
C ALA A 28 -14.72 6.46 -4.18
N ASP A 29 -14.59 7.72 -3.78
CA ASP A 29 -15.00 8.91 -4.53
C ASP A 29 -13.86 9.57 -5.31
N ALA A 30 -12.63 9.05 -5.23
CA ALA A 30 -11.51 9.63 -5.95
C ALA A 30 -11.69 9.41 -7.47
N PRO A 31 -11.45 10.44 -8.29
CA PRO A 31 -11.35 10.24 -9.73
C PRO A 31 -10.18 9.29 -10.02
N VAL A 32 -10.38 8.39 -11.00
CA VAL A 32 -9.27 7.58 -11.52
C VAL A 32 -8.23 8.55 -12.10
N PRO A 33 -6.92 8.36 -11.82
CA PRO A 33 -5.88 9.19 -12.42
C PRO A 33 -5.96 9.21 -13.94
N SER A 34 -5.49 10.30 -14.54
CA SER A 34 -5.41 10.44 -16.00
C SER A 34 -4.52 9.33 -16.60
N ASP A 35 -4.68 9.01 -17.88
CA ASP A 35 -3.81 8.01 -18.52
C ASP A 35 -2.33 8.46 -18.50
N ASP A 36 -2.06 9.78 -18.58
CA ASP A 36 -0.72 10.36 -18.40
C ASP A 36 -0.18 10.17 -16.98
N ALA A 37 -1.02 10.36 -15.95
CA ALA A 37 -0.64 10.10 -14.57
C ALA A 37 -0.32 8.62 -14.33
N LEU A 38 -1.13 7.72 -14.87
CA LEU A 38 -0.91 6.27 -14.75
C LEU A 38 0.40 5.86 -15.44
N ALA A 39 0.68 6.39 -16.64
CA ALA A 39 1.94 6.17 -17.32
C ALA A 39 3.16 6.67 -16.52
N ARG A 40 3.02 7.78 -15.78
CA ARG A 40 4.07 8.28 -14.86
C ARG A 40 4.23 7.40 -13.63
N MET A 41 3.14 6.85 -13.09
CA MET A 41 3.18 5.86 -12.00
C MET A 41 3.86 4.56 -12.44
N ASP A 42 3.54 4.06 -13.64
CA ASP A 42 4.21 2.90 -14.23
C ASP A 42 5.71 3.14 -14.39
N ALA A 43 6.09 4.28 -14.97
CA ALA A 43 7.50 4.64 -15.14
C ALA A 43 8.21 4.78 -13.78
N TYR A 44 7.55 5.34 -12.78
CA TYR A 44 8.08 5.46 -11.43
C TYR A 44 8.38 4.09 -10.80
N MET A 45 7.42 3.16 -10.86
CA MET A 45 7.59 1.79 -10.36
C MET A 45 8.69 1.03 -11.12
N LYS A 46 8.71 1.13 -12.45
CA LYS A 46 9.75 0.50 -13.30
C LYS A 46 11.16 1.02 -13.02
N ASN A 47 11.29 2.24 -12.50
CA ASN A 47 12.57 2.84 -12.10
C ASN A 47 12.90 2.64 -10.62
N GLY A 48 12.19 1.74 -9.92
CA GLY A 48 12.50 1.33 -8.54
C GLY A 48 11.80 2.14 -7.45
N GLY A 49 10.86 3.02 -7.82
CA GLY A 49 9.98 3.67 -6.86
C GLY A 49 8.94 2.70 -6.30
N THR A 50 8.57 2.86 -5.02
CA THR A 50 7.51 2.04 -4.41
C THR A 50 6.23 2.86 -4.25
N ILE A 51 5.07 2.30 -4.63
CA ILE A 51 3.76 2.86 -4.31
C ILE A 51 3.06 1.97 -3.29
N PHE A 52 2.66 2.53 -2.16
CA PHE A 52 1.81 1.88 -1.17
C PHE A 52 0.37 2.38 -1.33
N PHE A 53 -0.50 1.56 -1.91
CA PHE A 53 -1.94 1.77 -1.94
C PHE A 53 -2.61 1.32 -0.64
N ASP A 54 -3.26 2.24 0.06
CA ASP A 54 -4.02 1.94 1.28
C ASP A 54 -5.53 2.06 0.99
N LEU A 55 -6.25 0.94 1.06
CA LEU A 55 -7.69 0.87 0.81
C LEU A 55 -8.51 1.57 1.89
N ARG A 56 -7.95 1.77 3.09
CA ARG A 56 -8.63 2.36 4.25
C ARG A 56 -9.98 1.70 4.57
N ASP A 57 -10.06 0.40 4.31
CA ASP A 57 -11.27 -0.38 4.49
C ASP A 57 -11.48 -0.69 5.98
N ASP A 58 -12.70 -1.07 6.37
CA ASP A 58 -13.06 -1.37 7.76
C ASP A 58 -12.64 -2.77 8.21
N GLY A 59 -11.74 -3.41 7.46
CA GLY A 59 -11.32 -4.78 7.68
C GLY A 59 -12.36 -5.83 7.32
N ALA A 60 -13.60 -5.49 6.92
CA ALA A 60 -14.62 -6.49 6.58
C ALA A 60 -14.25 -7.32 5.33
N SER A 61 -13.48 -6.73 4.43
CA SER A 61 -12.95 -7.38 3.24
C SER A 61 -11.56 -7.95 3.51
N THR A 62 -11.50 -9.20 3.98
CA THR A 62 -10.22 -9.95 4.12
C THR A 62 -9.52 -10.17 2.78
N ASP A 63 -10.24 -9.98 1.66
CA ASP A 63 -9.72 -10.16 0.31
C ASP A 63 -10.15 -9.06 -0.67
N ALA A 64 -9.57 -7.87 -0.50
CA ALA A 64 -9.88 -6.71 -1.34
C ALA A 64 -9.55 -6.92 -2.83
N LEU A 65 -8.71 -7.90 -3.20
CA LEU A 65 -8.38 -8.17 -4.61
C LEU A 65 -9.24 -9.27 -5.23
N THR A 66 -9.67 -10.29 -4.47
CA THR A 66 -10.32 -11.48 -5.08
C THR A 66 -11.73 -11.84 -4.59
N GLY A 67 -12.28 -11.16 -3.57
CA GLY A 67 -13.61 -11.56 -3.05
C GLY A 67 -14.44 -10.53 -2.30
N GLY A 68 -13.84 -9.54 -1.65
CA GLY A 68 -14.58 -8.47 -0.97
C GLY A 68 -14.81 -7.28 -1.90
N THR A 69 -16.04 -6.78 -1.96
CA THR A 69 -16.42 -5.63 -2.78
C THR A 69 -16.78 -4.44 -1.89
N THR A 70 -15.78 -3.61 -1.63
CA THR A 70 -15.98 -2.25 -1.13
C THR A 70 -15.74 -1.25 -2.25
N ALA A 71 -16.34 -0.06 -2.16
CA ALA A 71 -16.17 0.94 -3.20
C ALA A 71 -14.70 1.39 -3.38
N ALA A 72 -13.89 1.28 -2.32
CA ALA A 72 -12.44 1.46 -2.39
C ALA A 72 -11.77 0.32 -3.18
N SER A 73 -12.13 -0.95 -2.92
CA SER A 73 -11.61 -2.09 -3.69
C SER A 73 -11.94 -1.99 -5.19
N ASP A 74 -13.14 -1.49 -5.55
CA ASP A 74 -13.53 -1.28 -6.94
C ASP A 74 -12.82 -0.09 -7.60
N ALA A 75 -12.52 0.97 -6.84
CA ALA A 75 -11.69 2.07 -7.30
C ALA A 75 -10.26 1.62 -7.57
N LEU A 76 -9.69 0.81 -6.66
CA LEU A 76 -8.37 0.23 -6.83
C LEU A 76 -8.31 -0.67 -8.07
N ARG A 77 -9.24 -1.63 -8.24
CA ARG A 77 -9.25 -2.54 -9.40
C ARG A 77 -9.26 -1.79 -10.73
N ARG A 78 -10.11 -0.75 -10.87
CA ARG A 78 -10.15 0.10 -12.08
C ARG A 78 -8.84 0.82 -12.38
N MET A 79 -8.06 1.13 -11.35
CA MET A 79 -6.74 1.73 -11.50
C MET A 79 -5.70 0.68 -11.88
N LEU A 80 -5.68 -0.47 -11.19
CA LEU A 80 -4.76 -1.58 -11.46
C LEU A 80 -4.94 -2.16 -12.88
N GLU A 81 -6.17 -2.22 -13.39
CA GLU A 81 -6.48 -2.64 -14.77
C GLU A 81 -5.77 -1.81 -15.84
N LYS A 82 -5.35 -0.59 -15.50
CA LYS A 82 -4.67 0.34 -16.40
C LYS A 82 -3.17 0.45 -16.16
N LEU A 83 -2.66 -0.08 -15.05
CA LEU A 83 -1.24 -0.07 -14.71
C LEU A 83 -0.58 -1.34 -15.25
N ASP A 84 0.63 -1.21 -15.76
CA ASP A 84 1.44 -2.34 -16.20
C ASP A 84 2.22 -2.92 -15.02
N ILE A 85 1.51 -3.66 -14.17
CA ILE A 85 2.06 -4.30 -12.96
C ILE A 85 2.10 -5.82 -13.10
N PRO A 86 3.09 -6.48 -12.46
CA PRO A 86 3.11 -7.94 -12.40
C PRO A 86 1.92 -8.48 -11.59
N PRO A 87 1.61 -9.79 -11.69
CA PRO A 87 0.61 -10.43 -10.85
C PRO A 87 0.88 -10.16 -9.38
N LEU A 88 -0.19 -9.97 -8.60
CA LEU A 88 -0.10 -9.74 -7.16
C LEU A 88 -0.39 -11.02 -6.38
N GLU A 89 0.16 -11.10 -5.18
CA GLU A 89 -0.14 -12.14 -4.20
C GLU A 89 -0.16 -11.59 -2.77
N PRO A 90 -0.88 -12.23 -1.82
CA PRO A 90 -0.72 -11.91 -0.41
C PRO A 90 0.74 -12.10 0.00
N VAL A 91 1.27 -11.22 0.87
CA VAL A 91 2.67 -11.28 1.31
C VAL A 91 3.03 -12.68 1.83
N PRO A 92 3.97 -13.40 1.16
CA PRO A 92 4.48 -14.69 1.65
C PRO A 92 5.20 -14.57 2.99
N GLU A 93 5.22 -15.65 3.79
CA GLU A 93 5.89 -15.66 5.10
C GLU A 93 7.39 -15.31 5.02
N ASP A 94 8.05 -15.71 3.94
CA ASP A 94 9.46 -15.47 3.68
C ASP A 94 9.72 -14.19 2.87
N HIS A 95 8.73 -13.35 2.63
CA HIS A 95 8.91 -12.07 1.95
C HIS A 95 9.81 -11.12 2.75
N VAL A 96 10.60 -10.26 2.10
CA VAL A 96 11.55 -9.36 2.81
C VAL A 96 10.85 -8.38 3.76
N LEU A 97 9.59 -8.02 3.46
CA LEU A 97 8.78 -7.14 4.32
C LEU A 97 8.56 -7.69 5.73
N THR A 98 8.62 -9.02 5.93
CA THR A 98 8.49 -9.62 7.26
C THR A 98 9.73 -9.45 8.12
N ARG A 99 10.82 -8.90 7.56
CA ARG A 99 12.16 -8.84 8.20
C ARG A 99 13.01 -7.63 7.80
N SER A 100 12.40 -6.58 7.26
CA SER A 100 13.13 -5.40 6.78
C SER A 100 13.60 -4.47 7.91
N PHE A 101 12.92 -4.48 9.06
CA PHE A 101 13.31 -3.71 10.25
C PHE A 101 12.89 -4.41 11.53
N TYR A 102 11.62 -4.81 11.62
CA TYR A 102 11.09 -5.72 12.63
C TYR A 102 10.84 -7.11 12.04
N LEU A 103 10.75 -8.12 12.92
CA LEU A 103 10.24 -9.44 12.55
C LEU A 103 8.71 -9.43 12.71
N LEU A 104 8.01 -9.49 11.58
CA LEU A 104 6.55 -9.38 11.52
C LEU A 104 5.94 -10.66 10.97
N ASP A 105 4.89 -11.15 11.63
CA ASP A 105 4.04 -12.25 11.18
C ASP A 105 2.72 -11.75 10.56
N ARG A 106 2.40 -10.48 10.76
CA ARG A 106 1.21 -9.79 10.23
C ARG A 106 1.47 -8.30 10.06
N PHE A 107 0.61 -7.64 9.30
CA PHE A 107 0.74 -6.21 8.94
C PHE A 107 -0.49 -5.41 9.38
N PRO A 108 -0.74 -5.26 10.69
CA PRO A 108 -1.92 -4.55 11.17
C PRO A 108 -1.77 -3.04 10.92
N GLY A 109 -2.91 -2.41 10.67
CA GLY A 109 -3.08 -0.97 10.70
C GLY A 109 -4.10 -0.63 11.79
N ARG A 110 -5.06 0.25 11.46
CA ARG A 110 -6.22 0.46 12.32
C ARG A 110 -7.02 -0.83 12.49
N TYR A 111 -7.05 -1.68 11.46
CA TYR A 111 -7.62 -3.04 11.49
C TYR A 111 -6.51 -4.10 11.46
N ASP A 112 -6.78 -5.32 11.93
CA ASP A 112 -5.76 -6.41 11.96
C ASP A 112 -6.16 -7.68 11.20
N ASN A 113 -7.32 -7.67 10.54
CA ASN A 113 -7.90 -8.81 9.85
C ASN A 113 -7.80 -8.72 8.31
N GLY A 114 -7.39 -7.56 7.78
CA GLY A 114 -7.09 -7.38 6.37
C GLY A 114 -5.69 -7.88 6.00
N ARG A 115 -5.49 -8.12 4.70
CA ARG A 115 -4.21 -8.58 4.16
C ARG A 115 -3.39 -7.44 3.56
N LEU A 116 -2.11 -7.74 3.38
CA LEU A 116 -1.16 -6.96 2.59
C LEU A 116 -0.83 -7.80 1.34
N TRP A 117 -0.80 -7.15 0.17
CA TRP A 117 -0.42 -7.76 -1.10
C TRP A 117 0.81 -7.07 -1.67
N VAL A 118 1.61 -7.85 -2.39
CA VAL A 118 2.85 -7.46 -3.07
C VAL A 118 2.89 -8.08 -4.46
N GLU A 119 3.85 -7.65 -5.26
CA GLU A 119 4.19 -8.32 -6.51
C GLU A 119 4.56 -9.79 -6.25
N ARG A 120 4.06 -10.67 -7.11
CA ARG A 120 4.44 -12.07 -7.08
C ARG A 120 5.90 -12.24 -7.46
N MET A 121 6.62 -12.99 -6.63
CA MET A 121 8.07 -13.19 -6.76
C MET A 121 8.45 -14.30 -7.76
N ASP A 122 7.60 -15.30 -7.92
CA ASP A 122 7.88 -16.49 -8.73
C ASP A 122 6.72 -16.88 -9.67
N GLY A 123 7.02 -17.77 -10.63
CA GLY A 123 6.04 -18.24 -11.61
C GLY A 123 5.89 -17.36 -12.85
N GLU A 124 4.90 -17.70 -13.68
CA GLU A 124 4.67 -17.05 -14.97
C GLU A 124 4.15 -15.61 -14.78
N GLY A 125 4.81 -14.65 -15.42
CA GLY A 125 4.47 -13.22 -15.31
C GLY A 125 5.09 -12.49 -14.12
N ALA A 126 5.89 -13.16 -13.26
CA ALA A 126 6.64 -12.49 -12.22
C ALA A 126 7.63 -11.46 -12.81
N ALA A 127 7.77 -10.30 -12.15
CA ALA A 127 8.66 -9.25 -12.62
C ALA A 127 10.13 -9.68 -12.52
N SER A 128 10.83 -9.73 -13.65
CA SER A 128 12.27 -10.07 -13.70
C SER A 128 13.18 -9.03 -13.04
N SER A 129 12.64 -7.84 -12.74
CA SER A 129 13.33 -6.74 -12.04
C SER A 129 13.40 -6.92 -10.53
N ASN A 130 12.74 -7.93 -9.97
CA ASN A 130 12.68 -8.15 -8.52
C ASN A 130 13.91 -8.88 -7.98
N VAL A 131 15.10 -8.32 -8.22
CA VAL A 131 16.41 -8.96 -8.00
C VAL A 131 16.70 -9.22 -6.50
N ASP A 132 16.01 -8.55 -5.57
CA ASP A 132 16.29 -8.64 -4.13
C ASP A 132 15.03 -8.83 -3.24
N GLY A 133 13.87 -9.16 -3.81
CA GLY A 133 12.62 -9.33 -3.03
C GLY A 133 11.90 -8.02 -2.68
N VAL A 134 12.30 -6.90 -3.28
CA VAL A 134 11.70 -5.58 -3.03
C VAL A 134 10.52 -5.38 -3.96
N SER A 135 9.34 -5.12 -3.39
CA SER A 135 8.14 -4.87 -4.18
C SER A 135 7.97 -3.39 -4.53
N THR A 136 7.70 -3.11 -5.81
CA THR A 136 7.42 -1.74 -6.29
C THR A 136 5.96 -1.31 -6.02
N ILE A 137 5.09 -2.27 -5.73
CA ILE A 137 3.69 -2.02 -5.36
C ILE A 137 3.32 -2.81 -4.10
N ILE A 138 2.80 -2.09 -3.12
CA ILE A 138 2.26 -2.65 -1.88
C ILE A 138 0.80 -2.24 -1.79
N ILE A 139 -0.09 -3.17 -1.48
CA ILE A 139 -1.52 -2.90 -1.31
C ILE A 139 -1.94 -3.37 0.06
N GLY A 140 -2.43 -2.45 0.89
CA GLY A 140 -2.88 -2.74 2.24
C GLY A 140 -4.35 -2.41 2.45
N SER A 141 -5.01 -3.19 3.29
CA SER A 141 -6.45 -3.04 3.57
C SER A 141 -6.79 -2.48 4.96
N ASN A 142 -5.77 -2.26 5.79
CA ASN A 142 -5.95 -2.05 7.23
C ASN A 142 -6.02 -0.59 7.70
N ASP A 143 -6.20 0.40 6.81
CA ASP A 143 -6.28 1.84 7.15
C ASP A 143 -5.08 2.29 8.01
N TYR A 144 -3.88 2.19 7.43
CA TYR A 144 -2.61 2.43 8.12
C TYR A 144 -2.47 3.89 8.56
N ALA A 145 -2.88 4.83 7.71
CA ALA A 145 -2.84 6.25 8.07
C ALA A 145 -3.66 6.56 9.33
N ALA A 146 -4.81 5.92 9.52
CA ALA A 146 -5.61 6.12 10.73
C ALA A 146 -4.98 5.47 11.98
N ALA A 147 -4.21 4.39 11.83
CA ALA A 147 -3.41 3.85 12.93
C ALA A 147 -2.31 4.82 13.39
N TRP A 148 -1.68 5.54 12.46
CA TRP A 148 -0.60 6.48 12.74
C TRP A 148 -1.06 7.89 13.11
N ALA A 149 -2.33 8.20 12.85
CA ALA A 149 -2.88 9.53 13.08
C ALA A 149 -2.89 9.88 14.58
N MET A 150 -2.18 10.94 14.94
CA MET A 150 -2.08 11.48 16.29
C MET A 150 -2.53 12.94 16.34
N ASP A 151 -3.06 13.38 17.47
CA ASP A 151 -3.31 14.79 17.74
C ASP A 151 -2.04 15.53 18.21
N ALA A 152 -2.19 16.83 18.50
CA ALA A 152 -1.08 17.67 18.96
C ALA A 152 -0.52 17.27 20.35
N SER A 153 -1.27 16.48 21.14
CA SER A 153 -0.82 15.89 22.40
C SER A 153 -0.11 14.55 22.22
N GLY A 154 -0.07 14.00 21.00
CA GLY A 154 0.47 12.66 20.73
C GLY A 154 -0.52 11.53 20.99
N GLU A 155 -1.80 11.84 21.20
CA GLU A 155 -2.83 10.84 21.42
C GLU A 155 -3.40 10.35 20.09
N PRO A 156 -3.68 9.04 19.91
CA PRO A 156 -4.26 8.53 18.68
C PRO A 156 -5.64 9.12 18.37
N LEU A 157 -5.84 9.58 17.13
CA LEU A 157 -7.12 10.17 16.67
C LEU A 157 -8.22 9.13 16.44
N TYR A 158 -7.86 7.89 16.09
CA TYR A 158 -8.79 6.81 15.79
C TYR A 158 -8.45 5.59 16.59
N ALA A 159 -9.44 4.86 17.13
CA ALA A 159 -9.21 3.57 17.78
C ALA A 159 -8.78 2.49 16.77
N SER A 160 -7.81 1.66 17.18
CA SER A 160 -7.50 0.40 16.50
C SER A 160 -8.56 -0.64 16.86
N ILE A 161 -8.84 -1.54 15.92
CA ILE A 161 -9.83 -2.61 16.02
C ILE A 161 -9.10 -3.92 15.71
N PRO A 162 -9.15 -4.92 16.61
CA PRO A 162 -9.88 -4.96 17.88
C PRO A 162 -9.27 -4.09 19.00
N GLY A 163 -8.09 -3.50 18.78
CA GLY A 163 -7.50 -2.54 19.71
C GLY A 163 -6.66 -3.18 20.81
N THR A 164 -5.96 -4.27 20.49
CA THR A 164 -4.97 -4.85 21.42
C THR A 164 -3.86 -3.84 21.71
N ASP A 165 -3.29 -3.87 22.92
CA ASP A 165 -2.27 -2.91 23.38
C ASP A 165 -1.08 -2.75 22.42
N ARG A 166 -0.77 -3.78 21.63
CA ARG A 166 0.37 -3.80 20.72
C ARG A 166 0.03 -3.49 19.26
N GLN A 167 -1.24 -3.34 18.88
CA GLN A 167 -1.63 -3.27 17.47
C GLN A 167 -0.96 -2.11 16.71
N ARG A 168 -0.71 -0.99 17.39
CA ARG A 168 0.00 0.18 16.81
C ARG A 168 1.53 0.08 16.85
N GLU A 169 2.06 -0.91 17.57
CA GLU A 169 3.50 -1.12 17.74
C GLU A 169 4.09 -2.15 16.76
N PHE A 170 3.25 -2.75 15.89
CA PHE A 170 3.72 -3.62 14.80
C PHE A 170 4.38 -2.82 13.68
#